data_AF-A0A965RDI8-F1
#
_entry.id   AF-A0A965RDI8-F1
#
_cell.length_a   1.000
_cell.length_b   1.000
_cell.length_c   1.000
_cell.angle_alpha   90.00
_cell.angle_beta   90.00
_cell.angle_gamma   90.00
#
_symmetry.space_group_name_H-M   'P 1'
#
loop_
_entity.id
_entity.type
_entity.pdbx_description
1 polymer ?
#
loop_
_entity_poly.entity_id
_entity_poly.type
_entity_poly.pdbx_seq_one_letter_code
_entity_poly.pdbx_strand_id
1 'polypeptide(L)' 'IPVNYTLRKTDTGWKAWDVVIEGISYVKSFREDFGSEIDQKGLDAVIARLEAQNRAAQNGGPKASGGRGVPL' A
#
# COMPACT_ATOMS: atom_id res chain seq x y z
N ILE A 1 16.24 11.82 -7.06
CA ILE A 1 15.86 10.50 -6.51
C ILE A 1 15.30 9.65 -7.65
N PRO A 2 16.06 8.69 -8.21
CA PRO A 2 15.54 7.72 -9.16
C PRO A 2 14.45 6.84 -8.52
N VAL A 3 13.38 6.63 -9.30
CA VAL A 3 12.25 5.75 -8.95
C VAL A 3 12.05 4.79 -10.10
N ASN A 4 12.16 3.50 -9.83
CA ASN A 4 11.91 2.45 -10.81
C ASN A 4 10.65 1.69 -10.43
N TYR A 5 9.81 1.40 -11.42
CA TYR A 5 8.62 0.57 -11.24
C TYR A 5 8.84 -0.77 -11.91
N THR A 6 8.63 -1.85 -11.18
CA THR A 6 8.59 -3.19 -11.77
C THR A 6 7.15 -3.55 -12.06
N LEU A 7 6.85 -3.90 -13.30
CA LEU A 7 5.50 -4.20 -13.76
C LEU A 7 5.34 -5.68 -14.09
N ARG A 8 4.14 -6.20 -13.87
CA ARG A 8 3.70 -7.53 -14.31
C ARG A 8 2.55 -7.38 -15.29
N LYS A 9 2.61 -8.10 -16.41
CA LYS A 9 1.52 -8.16 -17.37
C LYS A 9 0.42 -9.08 -16.82
N THR A 10 -0.82 -8.61 -16.88
CA THR A 10 -2.04 -9.33 -16.52
C THR A 10 -3.00 -9.30 -17.72
N ASP A 11 -4.08 -10.09 -17.67
CA ASP A 11 -5.09 -10.13 -18.73
C ASP A 11 -5.78 -8.77 -18.96
N THR A 12 -5.79 -7.91 -17.93
CA THR A 12 -6.37 -6.56 -17.95
C THR A 12 -5.33 -5.46 -18.18
N GLY A 13 -4.07 -5.83 -18.48
CA GLY A 13 -2.98 -4.89 -18.75
C GLY A 13 -1.81 -4.99 -17.78
N TRP A 14 -0.91 -4.02 -17.85
CA TRP A 14 0.26 -3.95 -16.96
C TRP A 14 -0.14 -3.40 -15.58
N LYS A 15 0.33 -4.07 -14.53
CA LYS A 15 0.16 -3.63 -13.15
C LYS A 15 1.53 -3.51 -12.49
N ALA A 16 1.76 -2.42 -11.75
CA ALA A 16 2.94 -2.30 -10.91
C ALA A 16 2.87 -3.36 -9.80
N TRP A 17 3.99 -4.03 -9.55
CA TRP A 17 4.10 -4.98 -8.45
C TRP A 17 5.17 -4.58 -7.42
N ASP A 18 6.16 -3.79 -7.80
CA ASP A 18 7.16 -3.23 -6.88
C ASP A 18 7.60 -1.83 -7.31
N VAL A 19 8.02 -1.05 -6.32
CA VAL A 19 8.63 0.26 -6.49
C VAL A 19 10.02 0.21 -5.86
N VAL A 20 11.03 0.61 -6.61
CA VAL A 20 12.42 0.64 -6.18
C VAL A 20 12.89 2.09 -6.16
N ILE A 21 13.21 2.60 -4.97
CA ILE A 21 13.69 3.98 -4.76
C ILE A 21 15.12 3.92 -4.27
N GLU A 22 16.05 4.58 -4.96
CA GLU A 22 17.49 4.54 -4.61
C GLU A 22 18.03 3.09 -4.46
N GLY A 23 17.51 2.16 -5.25
CA GLY A 23 17.88 0.73 -5.19
C GLY A 23 17.16 -0.09 -4.11
N ILE A 24 16.29 0.51 -3.29
CA ILE A 24 15.55 -0.16 -2.22
C ILE A 24 14.16 -0.56 -2.73
N SER A 25 13.91 -1.87 -2.76
CA SER A 25 12.59 -2.45 -3.08
C SER A 25 11.64 -2.32 -1.90
N TYR A 26 10.47 -1.74 -2.15
CA TYR A 26 9.43 -1.60 -1.14
C TYR A 26 8.79 -2.95 -0.80
N VAL A 27 8.59 -3.83 -1.79
CA VAL A 27 8.10 -5.19 -1.53
C VAL A 27 9.06 -5.93 -0.60
N LYS A 28 10.37 -5.84 -0.82
CA LYS A 28 11.36 -6.49 0.04
C LYS A 28 11.33 -5.90 1.46
N SER A 29 11.34 -4.57 1.59
CA SER A 29 11.29 -3.90 2.89
C SER A 29 10.08 -4.33 3.71
N PHE A 30 8.87 -4.28 3.14
CA PHE A 30 7.65 -4.69 3.87
C PHE A 30 7.66 -6.18 4.25
N ARG A 31 8.24 -7.04 3.42
CA ARG A 31 8.39 -8.46 3.76
C ARG A 31 9.31 -8.66 4.96
N GLU A 32 10.40 -7.91 5.04
CA GLU A 32 11.31 -7.94 6.18
C GLU A 32 10.61 -7.41 7.45
N ASP A 33 9.89 -6.29 7.34
CA ASP A 33 9.17 -5.67 8.46
C ASP A 33 8.12 -6.63 9.07
N PHE A 34 7.36 -7.34 8.22
CA PHE A 34 6.31 -8.24 8.68
C PHE A 34 6.81 -9.66 8.97
N GLY A 35 7.95 -10.07 8.42
CA GLY A 35 8.48 -11.42 8.60
C GLY A 35 8.63 -11.79 10.07
N SER A 36 9.22 -10.90 10.86
CA SER A 36 9.39 -11.11 12.30
C SER A 36 8.06 -11.30 13.05
N GLU A 37 6.99 -10.59 12.65
CA GLU A 37 5.68 -10.70 13.27
C GLU A 37 4.94 -11.96 12.79
N ILE A 38 5.07 -12.31 11.52
CA ILE A 38 4.53 -13.56 10.97
C ILE A 38 5.15 -14.76 11.70
N ASP A 39 6.46 -14.75 11.91
CA ASP A 39 7.18 -15.83 12.60
C ASP A 39 6.72 -15.98 14.06
N GLN A 40 6.37 -14.87 14.72
CA GLN A 40 5.97 -14.85 16.13
C GLN A 40 4.48 -15.11 16.36
N LYS A 41 3.61 -14.61 15.47
CA LYS A 41 2.15 -14.53 15.70
C LYS A 41 1.32 -15.21 14.61
N GLY A 42 1.94 -15.63 13.52
CA GLY A 42 1.28 -16.20 12.36
C GLY A 42 0.71 -15.15 11.40
N LEU A 43 0.39 -15.60 10.19
CA LEU A 43 -0.09 -14.76 9.09
C LEU A 43 -1.43 -14.08 9.42
N ASP A 44 -2.38 -14.81 10.02
CA ASP A 44 -3.73 -14.29 10.31
C ASP A 44 -3.70 -13.10 11.27
N ALA A 45 -2.82 -13.14 12.28
CA ALA A 45 -2.66 -12.04 13.23
C ALA A 45 -2.15 -10.77 12.55
N VAL A 46 -1.21 -10.92 11.61
CA VAL A 46 -0.65 -9.80 10.83
C VAL A 46 -1.71 -9.21 9.90
N ILE A 47 -2.51 -10.05 9.24
CA ILE A 47 -3.64 -9.61 8.39
C ILE A 47 -4.62 -8.79 9.24
N ALA A 48 -5.08 -9.33 10.37
CA ALA A 48 -6.05 -8.66 11.24
C ALA A 48 -5.54 -7.28 11.72
N ARG A 49 -4.26 -7.18 12.08
CA ARG A 49 -3.60 -5.92 12.47
C ARG A 49 -3.57 -4.92 11.32
N LEU A 50 -3.17 -5.34 10.12
CA LEU A 50 -3.10 -4.48 8.93
C LEU A 50 -4.48 -3.95 8.53
N GLU A 51 -5.51 -4.80 8.58
CA GLU A 51 -6.89 -4.36 8.34
C GLU A 51 -7.37 -3.33 9.37
N ALA A 52 -7.05 -3.52 10.65
CA ALA A 52 -7.38 -2.56 11.69
C ALA A 52 -6.70 -1.20 11.45
N GLN A 53 -5.42 -1.20 11.08
CA GLN A 53 -4.68 0.02 10.71
C GLN A 53 -5.29 0.71 9.48
N ASN A 54 -5.62 -0.05 8.43
CA ASN A 54 -6.24 0.50 7.23
C ASN A 54 -7.60 1.15 7.51
N ARG A 55 -8.44 0.53 8.36
CA ARG A 55 -9.71 1.13 8.79
C ARG A 55 -9.49 2.42 9.57
N ALA A 56 -8.51 2.45 10.47
CA ALA A 56 -8.19 3.66 11.24
C ALA A 56 -7.69 4.80 10.34
N ALA A 57 -6.86 4.49 9.34
CA ALA A 57 -6.37 5.46 8.36
C ALA A 57 -7.48 6.04 7.47
N GLN A 58 -8.47 5.22 7.08
CA GLN A 58 -9.62 5.67 6.29
C GLN A 58 -10.56 6.59 7.07
N ASN A 59 -10.72 6.36 8.37
CA ASN A 59 -11.57 7.18 9.25
C ASN A 59 -10.97 8.57 9.58
N GLY A 60 -9.70 8.80 9.22
CA GLY A 60 -9.02 10.10 9.37
C GLY A 60 -8.93 10.92 8.08
N GLY A 61 -9.56 10.49 6.97
CA GLY A 61 -9.49 11.16 5.67
C GLY A 61 -10.32 12.46 5.60
N PRO A 62 -9.93 13.47 4.78
CA PRO A 62 -10.58 14.77 4.77
C PRO A 62 -12.06 14.68 4.41
N LYS A 63 -12.93 15.20 5.28
CA LYS A 63 -14.33 15.47 4.96
C LYS A 63 -14.37 16.53 3.85
N ALA A 64 -14.40 16.09 2.60
CA ALA A 64 -14.60 16.95 1.45
C ALA A 64 -16.00 17.59 1.53
N SER A 65 -16.05 18.84 1.98
CA SER A 65 -17.20 19.72 1.82
C SER A 65 -17.33 20.12 0.34
N GLY A 66 -17.90 19.23 -0.48
CA GLY A 66 -18.24 19.52 -1.87
C GLY A 66 -19.56 20.29 -1.95
N GLY A 67 -19.52 21.56 -2.35
CA GLY A 67 -20.74 22.33 -2.54
C GLY A 67 -20.55 23.77 -3.02
N ARG A 68 -20.03 23.96 -4.24
CA ARG A 68 -20.57 24.95 -5.20
C ARG A 68 -19.90 24.77 -6.55
N GLY A 69 -20.69 24.29 -7.51
CA GLY A 69 -20.35 24.37 -8.92
C GLY A 69 -20.52 25.78 -9.45
N VAL A 70 -19.72 26.11 -10.47
CA VAL A 70 -20.03 27.18 -11.42
C VAL A 70 -19.61 26.65 -12.79
N PRO A 71 -20.55 26.54 -13.77
CA PRO A 71 -20.19 26.23 -15.14
C PRO A 71 -19.69 27.49 -15.87
N LEU A 72 -18.66 27.27 -16.69
CA LEU A 72 -18.04 28.08 -17.77
C LEU A 72 -18.25 29.60 -17.74
#